data_AF-A0A949UQN4-F1
#
_entry.id   AF-A0A949UQN4-F1
#
_cell.length_a   1.000
_cell.length_b   1.000
_cell.length_c   1.000
_cell.angle_alpha   90.00
_cell.angle_beta   90.00
_cell.angle_gamma   90.00
#
_symmetry.space_group_name_H-M   'P 1'
#
loop_
_entity.id
_entity.type
_entity.pdbx_description
1 polymer ?
#
loop_
_entity_poly.entity_id
_entity_poly.type
_entity_poly.pdbx_seq_one_letter_code
_entity_poly.pdbx_strand_id
1 'polypeptide(L)'
;MKPRHSTHTYLWAPYTILCALFCAATLMPMTVKAQSACPQIPNQMGPARIVHVDTQGGGSYGTLQYAKTVDIRAKELVFTFDDGPDPKGTLSILNTLDKHCLKATFFFTGLRADR
;
A
#
# COMPACT_ATOMS: atom_id res chain seq x y z
N MET A 1 49.40 -9.68 -55.46
CA MET A 1 49.72 -8.30 -55.01
C MET A 1 49.09 -8.08 -53.64
N LYS A 2 49.88 -7.90 -52.57
CA LYS A 2 49.43 -7.52 -51.22
C LYS A 2 49.84 -6.07 -50.99
N PRO A 3 48.95 -5.19 -50.52
CA PRO A 3 49.18 -4.52 -49.21
C PRO A 3 47.82 -4.13 -48.55
N ARG A 4 47.64 -3.53 -47.37
CA ARG A 4 48.46 -2.98 -46.28
C ARG A 4 47.54 -2.96 -45.03
N HIS A 5 47.99 -3.37 -43.85
CA HIS A 5 47.26 -3.10 -42.61
C HIS A 5 47.56 -1.66 -42.14
N SER A 6 46.53 -0.93 -41.69
CA SER A 6 46.64 0.37 -41.02
C SER A 6 46.28 0.21 -39.55
N THR A 7 47.19 0.57 -38.66
CA THR A 7 46.99 0.63 -37.21
C THR A 7 46.76 2.09 -36.81
N HIS A 8 45.58 2.41 -36.30
CA HIS A 8 45.29 3.70 -35.67
C HIS A 8 45.23 3.53 -34.14
N THR A 9 46.17 4.17 -33.44
CA THR A 9 46.12 4.42 -32.00
C THR A 9 45.48 5.79 -31.75
N TYR A 10 44.44 5.87 -30.91
CA TYR A 10 43.77 7.13 -30.58
C TYR A 10 43.93 7.53 -29.11
N LEU A 11 44.38 8.78 -28.95
CA LEU A 11 44.64 9.55 -27.73
C LEU A 11 43.33 10.14 -27.15
N TRP A 12 42.57 9.40 -26.36
CA TRP A 12 41.30 9.88 -25.75
C TRP A 12 41.24 9.77 -24.22
N ALA A 13 42.36 9.97 -23.53
CA ALA A 13 42.46 9.71 -22.08
C ALA A 13 41.96 10.81 -21.09
N PRO A 14 41.74 12.10 -21.42
CA PRO A 14 41.42 13.08 -20.36
C PRO A 14 39.92 13.23 -20.05
N TYR A 15 39.01 12.81 -20.93
CA TYR A 15 37.56 13.01 -20.75
C TYR A 15 36.87 11.97 -19.86
N THR A 16 37.52 10.85 -19.59
CA THR A 16 36.93 9.73 -18.82
C THR A 16 36.88 10.01 -17.32
N ILE A 17 37.84 10.78 -16.79
CA ILE A 17 37.97 11.01 -15.34
C ILE A 17 36.91 12.00 -14.83
N LEU A 18 36.57 13.03 -15.63
CA LEU A 18 35.56 14.02 -15.25
C LEU A 18 34.13 13.43 -15.21
N CYS A 19 33.87 12.40 -16.01
CA CYS A 19 32.58 11.70 -16.05
C CYS A 19 32.35 10.84 -14.80
N ALA A 20 33.42 10.27 -14.22
CA ALA A 20 33.33 9.38 -13.06
C ALA A 20 32.90 10.10 -11.76
N LEU A 21 33.31 11.35 -11.56
CA LEU A 21 32.96 12.13 -10.35
C LEU A 21 31.51 12.64 -10.36
N PHE A 22 30.94 12.92 -11.54
CA PHE A 22 29.54 13.34 -11.65
C PHE A 22 28.57 12.17 -11.40
N CYS A 23 29.01 10.93 -11.62
CA CYS A 23 28.18 9.73 -11.41
C CYS A 23 28.02 9.39 -9.92
N ALA A 24 29.04 9.64 -9.08
CA ALA A 24 29.02 9.30 -7.66
C ALA A 24 28.04 10.16 -6.81
N ALA A 25 27.67 11.36 -7.28
CA ALA A 25 26.74 12.24 -6.56
C ALA A 25 25.25 11.86 -6.73
N THR A 26 24.93 10.84 -7.53
CA THR A 26 23.53 10.44 -7.84
C THR A 26 23.01 9.28 -6.99
N LEU A 27 23.83 8.73 -6.08
CA LEU A 27 23.49 7.56 -5.25
C LEU A 27 23.02 7.92 -3.83
N MET A 28 22.31 9.03 -3.65
CA MET A 28 21.60 9.27 -2.39
C MET A 28 20.23 8.56 -2.42
N PRO A 29 19.99 7.55 -1.56
CA PRO A 29 18.67 6.95 -1.45
C PRO A 29 17.71 7.97 -0.83
N MET A 30 16.72 8.42 -1.60
CA MET A 30 15.60 9.18 -1.05
C MET A 30 14.72 8.24 -0.23
N THR A 31 14.74 8.40 1.09
CA THR A 31 13.79 7.72 1.98
C THR A 31 12.43 8.41 1.88
N VAL A 32 11.52 7.85 1.08
CA VAL A 32 10.11 8.29 1.08
C VAL A 32 9.45 7.74 2.35
N LYS A 33 9.14 8.61 3.31
CA LYS A 33 8.35 8.24 4.48
C LYS A 33 6.89 8.16 4.04
N ALA A 34 6.27 6.99 4.16
CA ALA A 34 4.84 6.83 3.89
C ALA A 34 4.07 7.77 4.84
N GLN A 35 3.48 8.83 4.29
CA GLN A 35 2.60 9.73 5.03
C GLN A 35 1.39 8.91 5.48
N SER A 36 1.04 8.96 6.76
CA SER A 36 -0.26 8.45 7.20
C SER A 36 -1.34 9.16 6.39
N ALA A 37 -2.21 8.41 5.71
CA ALA A 37 -3.28 8.95 4.87
C ALA A 37 -4.25 9.87 5.64
N CYS A 38 -4.24 9.80 6.97
CA CYS A 38 -5.01 10.70 7.82
C CYS A 38 -4.17 11.90 8.27
N PRO A 39 -4.68 13.14 8.10
CA PRO A 39 -4.15 14.31 8.80
C PRO A 39 -4.25 14.07 10.31
N GLN A 40 -3.36 14.61 11.13
CA GLN A 40 -3.49 14.53 12.60
C GLN A 40 -4.62 15.47 13.07
N ILE A 41 -5.87 15.01 12.99
CA ILE A 41 -7.06 15.75 13.43
C ILE A 41 -7.24 15.56 14.96
N PRO A 42 -7.67 16.57 15.74
CA PRO A 42 -8.04 16.35 17.14
C PRO A 42 -9.10 15.22 17.26
N ASN A 43 -8.95 14.33 18.25
CA ASN A 43 -9.81 13.15 18.49
C ASN A 43 -9.77 12.05 17.40
N GLN A 44 -8.62 11.79 16.77
CA GLN A 44 -8.50 10.60 15.90
C GLN A 44 -8.65 9.34 16.72
N MET A 45 -9.56 8.46 16.29
CA MET A 45 -9.70 7.14 16.88
C MET A 45 -8.67 6.18 16.29
N GLY A 46 -8.39 6.28 14.98
CA GLY A 46 -7.38 5.47 14.30
C GLY A 46 -7.69 3.96 14.35
N PRO A 47 -7.10 3.12 13.49
CA PRO A 47 -7.07 1.69 13.74
C PRO A 47 -6.15 1.40 14.94
N ALA A 48 -6.68 0.74 15.98
CA ALA A 48 -5.93 0.47 17.21
C ALA A 48 -4.76 -0.51 17.02
N ARG A 49 -4.94 -1.54 16.18
CA ARG A 49 -3.90 -2.47 15.70
C ARG A 49 -4.43 -3.29 14.51
N ILE A 50 -3.59 -4.16 13.97
CA ILE A 50 -3.96 -5.17 12.98
C ILE A 50 -4.28 -6.49 13.70
N VAL A 51 -5.37 -7.14 13.31
CA VAL A 51 -5.72 -8.52 13.70
C VAL A 51 -5.57 -9.40 12.47
N HIS A 52 -4.81 -10.48 12.59
CA HIS A 52 -4.68 -11.46 11.52
C HIS A 52 -5.87 -12.42 11.56
N VAL A 53 -6.57 -12.55 10.42
CA VAL A 53 -7.68 -13.48 10.24
C VAL A 53 -7.25 -14.53 9.24
N ASP A 54 -7.29 -15.80 9.64
CA ASP A 54 -6.97 -16.92 8.74
C ASP A 54 -8.15 -17.20 7.80
N THR A 55 -7.92 -17.03 6.50
CA THR A 55 -8.94 -17.20 5.47
C THR A 55 -8.80 -18.52 4.70
N GLN A 56 -7.80 -19.35 5.01
CA GLN A 56 -7.58 -20.63 4.33
C GLN A 56 -8.81 -21.53 4.51
N GLY A 57 -9.32 -22.07 3.39
CA GLY A 57 -10.48 -22.97 3.40
C GLY A 57 -11.84 -22.32 3.71
N GLY A 58 -11.93 -20.98 3.81
CA GLY A 58 -13.21 -20.28 4.04
C GLY A 58 -13.72 -20.37 5.48
N GLY A 59 -12.88 -20.02 6.45
CA GLY A 59 -13.23 -20.08 7.88
C GLY A 59 -14.43 -19.23 8.28
N SER A 60 -15.23 -19.74 9.22
CA SER A 60 -16.36 -19.02 9.82
C SER A 60 -15.99 -18.40 11.16
N TYR A 61 -16.35 -17.13 11.37
CA TYR A 61 -15.96 -16.34 12.54
C TYR A 61 -17.15 -15.60 13.15
N GLY A 62 -17.22 -15.60 14.47
CA GLY A 62 -18.28 -14.95 15.25
C GLY A 62 -18.56 -15.72 16.52
N THR A 63 -19.30 -15.12 17.44
CA THR A 63 -19.70 -15.75 18.70
C THR A 63 -21.20 -16.07 18.76
N LEU A 64 -21.98 -15.57 17.80
CA LEU A 64 -23.43 -15.82 17.73
C LEU A 64 -23.74 -17.09 16.93
N GLN A 65 -23.13 -17.26 15.74
CA GLN A 65 -23.37 -18.41 14.86
C GLN A 65 -22.24 -19.44 14.85
N TYR A 66 -21.03 -19.06 15.29
CA TYR A 66 -19.82 -19.87 15.16
C TYR A 66 -19.09 -20.01 16.49
N ALA A 67 -18.21 -21.01 16.58
CA ALA A 67 -17.43 -21.28 17.78
C ALA A 67 -16.04 -20.59 17.78
N LYS A 68 -15.63 -20.02 16.64
CA LYS A 68 -14.33 -19.38 16.43
C LYS A 68 -14.50 -17.88 16.35
N THR A 69 -13.72 -17.13 17.12
CA THR A 69 -13.60 -15.68 16.98
C THR A 69 -12.14 -15.29 16.74
N VAL A 70 -11.92 -14.04 16.36
CA VAL A 70 -10.58 -13.44 16.30
C VAL A 70 -10.25 -12.77 17.64
N ASP A 71 -8.97 -12.55 17.91
CA ASP A 71 -8.51 -11.92 19.16
C ASP A 71 -8.93 -10.44 19.20
N ILE A 72 -10.14 -10.15 19.67
CA ILE A 72 -10.65 -8.80 19.90
C ILE A 72 -10.54 -8.47 21.38
N ARG A 73 -9.88 -7.36 21.70
CA ARG A 73 -9.71 -6.92 23.10
C ARG A 73 -10.97 -6.22 23.61
N ALA A 74 -11.08 -6.08 24.92
CA ALA A 74 -12.18 -5.34 25.52
C ALA A 74 -12.29 -3.91 24.95
N LYS A 75 -13.50 -3.49 24.58
CA LYS A 75 -13.82 -2.18 23.98
C LYS A 75 -13.18 -1.93 22.61
N GLU A 76 -12.77 -2.98 21.91
CA GLU A 76 -12.37 -2.87 20.52
C GLU A 76 -13.54 -3.18 19.59
N LEU A 77 -13.62 -2.42 18.49
CA LEU A 77 -14.66 -2.55 17.48
C LEU A 77 -14.01 -2.84 16.13
N VAL A 78 -14.64 -3.75 15.38
CA VAL A 78 -14.29 -4.05 13.99
C VAL A 78 -15.50 -3.70 13.13
N PHE A 79 -15.32 -2.77 12.19
CA PHE A 79 -16.37 -2.38 11.25
C PHE A 79 -16.33 -3.27 10.01
N THR A 80 -17.44 -3.96 9.74
CA THR A 80 -17.70 -4.71 8.52
C THR A 80 -19.02 -4.26 7.90
N PHE A 81 -19.07 -4.13 6.58
CA PHE A 81 -20.28 -3.72 5.85
C PHE A 81 -20.57 -4.70 4.71
N ASP A 82 -21.78 -5.23 4.67
CA ASP A 82 -22.23 -6.20 3.67
C ASP A 82 -23.07 -5.51 2.57
N ASP A 83 -23.38 -6.25 1.52
CA ASP A 83 -24.36 -5.89 0.47
C ASP A 83 -24.05 -4.62 -0.36
N GLY A 84 -22.81 -4.15 -0.32
CA GLY A 84 -22.33 -3.04 -1.15
C GLY A 84 -21.84 -3.46 -2.55
N PRO A 85 -21.32 -2.49 -3.34
CA PRO A 85 -21.36 -1.05 -3.08
C PRO A 85 -22.74 -0.43 -3.36
N ASP A 86 -23.15 0.51 -2.51
CA ASP A 86 -24.26 1.41 -2.75
C ASP A 86 -23.75 2.79 -3.17
N PRO A 87 -24.16 3.34 -4.34
CA PRO A 87 -23.60 4.59 -4.85
C PRO A 87 -23.70 5.78 -3.89
N LYS A 88 -24.69 5.81 -3.00
CA LYS A 88 -24.88 6.90 -2.03
C LYS A 88 -24.42 6.47 -0.64
N GLY A 89 -24.86 5.30 -0.18
CA GLY A 89 -24.58 4.77 1.14
C GLY A 89 -23.09 4.49 1.35
N THR A 90 -22.44 3.78 0.42
CA THR A 90 -21.01 3.47 0.52
C THR A 90 -20.17 4.75 0.54
N LEU A 91 -20.51 5.74 -0.28
CA LEU A 91 -19.80 7.02 -0.28
C LEU A 91 -19.94 7.75 1.06
N SER A 92 -21.15 7.79 1.64
CA SER A 92 -21.37 8.36 2.97
C SER A 92 -20.55 7.65 4.05
N ILE A 93 -20.50 6.31 4.02
CA ILE A 93 -19.72 5.51 4.98
C ILE A 93 -18.23 5.82 4.84
N LEU A 94 -17.69 5.82 3.61
CA LEU A 94 -16.29 6.14 3.35
C LEU A 94 -15.92 7.54 3.87
N ASN A 95 -16.74 8.54 3.59
CA ASN A 95 -16.54 9.91 4.09
C ASN A 95 -16.51 9.97 5.64
N THR A 96 -17.37 9.19 6.31
CA THR A 96 -17.37 9.10 7.77
C THR A 96 -16.12 8.40 8.31
N LEU A 97 -15.70 7.29 7.68
CA LEU A 97 -14.48 6.58 8.07
C LEU A 97 -13.26 7.49 7.93
N ASP A 98 -13.14 8.22 6.81
CA ASP A 98 -12.05 9.16 6.56
C ASP A 98 -12.02 10.30 7.58
N LYS A 99 -13.20 10.86 7.89
CA LYS A 99 -13.36 11.91 8.92
C LYS A 99 -12.81 11.48 10.29
N HIS A 100 -12.92 10.20 10.63
CA HIS A 100 -12.48 9.66 11.91
C HIS A 100 -11.16 8.87 11.85
N CYS A 101 -10.50 8.86 10.69
CA CYS A 101 -9.32 8.05 10.43
C CYS A 101 -9.53 6.56 10.77
N LEU A 102 -10.69 6.02 10.43
CA LEU A 102 -11.05 4.63 10.68
C LEU A 102 -10.86 3.79 9.42
N LYS A 103 -10.71 2.49 9.63
CA LYS A 103 -10.74 1.47 8.57
C LYS A 103 -11.93 0.56 8.78
N ALA A 104 -12.42 -0.02 7.70
CA ALA A 104 -13.46 -1.03 7.70
C ALA A 104 -13.18 -2.06 6.60
N THR A 105 -13.81 -3.24 6.72
CA THR A 105 -13.84 -4.24 5.65
C THR A 105 -15.21 -4.21 4.97
N PHE A 106 -15.25 -4.22 3.64
CA PHE A 106 -16.48 -4.25 2.88
C PHE A 106 -16.63 -5.58 2.15
N PHE A 107 -17.74 -6.27 2.37
CA PHE A 107 -18.11 -7.50 1.67
C PHE A 107 -19.13 -7.16 0.60
N PHE A 108 -18.65 -6.92 -0.61
CA PHE A 108 -19.51 -6.60 -1.74
C PHE A 108 -20.17 -7.85 -2.32
N THR A 109 -21.39 -7.68 -2.81
CA THR A 109 -22.02 -8.69 -3.66
C THR A 109 -21.50 -8.55 -5.09
N GLY A 110 -21.28 -9.66 -5.79
CA GLY A 110 -20.83 -9.63 -7.19
C GLY A 110 -21.74 -8.77 -8.08
N LEU A 111 -23.06 -8.92 -7.92
CA LEU A 111 -24.07 -8.15 -8.66
C LEU A 111 -23.91 -6.62 -8.55
N ARG A 112 -23.41 -6.13 -7.41
CA ARG A 112 -23.23 -4.69 -7.19
C ARG A 112 -21.82 -4.23 -7.52
N ALA A 113 -20.83 -5.12 -7.45
CA ALA A 113 -19.45 -4.82 -7.84
C ALA A 113 -19.27 -4.73 -9.36
N ASP A 114 -20.08 -5.47 -10.12
CA ASP A 114 -20.03 -5.51 -11.59
C ASP A 114 -20.74 -4.33 -12.29
N ARG A 115 -21.26 -3.36 -11.54
CA ARG A 115 -21.99 -2.18 -12.05
C ARG A 115 -21.18 -0.91 -11.92
#